data_AF-J0RCW0-F1
#
_entry.id   AF-J0RCW0-F1
#
_cell.length_a   1.000
_cell.length_b   1.000
_cell.length_c   1.000
_cell.angle_alpha   90.00
_cell.angle_beta   90.00
_cell.angle_gamma   90.00
#
_symmetry.space_group_name_H-M   'P 1'
#
loop_
_entity.id
_entity.type
_entity.pdbx_description
1 polymer ?
#
loop_
_entity_poly.entity_id
_entity_poly.type
_entity_poly.pdbx_seq_one_letter_code
_entity_poly.pdbx_strand_id
1 'polypeptide(L)'
;MYFEEVGRHTGTDAAHVYSGLLTTLTAWCEHPQIPYEGIPVGTIKKEITAKGNASKEEMIKAVCEKGHAPCDDNEADALAILYLKKEGDTYV
;
A
#
# COMPACT_ATOMS: atom_id res chain seq x y z
N MET A 1 2.23 -11.15 -2.86
CA MET A 1 2.08 -10.24 -1.71
C MET A 1 2.35 -8.82 -2.20
N TYR A 2 1.46 -7.89 -1.93
CA TYR A 2 1.65 -6.49 -2.28
C TYR A 2 1.68 -5.68 -0.98
N PHE A 3 2.56 -4.68 -0.90
CA PHE A 3 2.68 -3.86 0.30
C PHE A 3 3.03 -2.41 -0.06
N GLU A 4 2.84 -1.52 0.91
CA GLU A 4 3.18 -0.11 0.78
C GLU A 4 4.71 0.10 0.83
N GLU A 5 5.25 0.70 -0.22
CA GLU A 5 6.63 1.14 -0.28
C GLU A 5 6.76 2.60 0.17
N VAL A 6 7.50 2.79 1.26
CA VAL A 6 7.77 4.11 1.83
C VAL A 6 9.23 4.46 1.54
N GLY A 7 9.48 5.19 0.45
CA GLY A 7 10.84 5.56 0.05
C GLY A 7 11.41 6.79 0.76
N ARG A 8 10.59 7.59 1.45
CA ARG A 8 11.02 8.80 2.15
C ARG A 8 10.86 8.63 3.66
N HIS A 9 11.98 8.65 4.38
CA HIS A 9 12.00 8.62 5.84
C HIS A 9 12.56 9.93 6.39
N THR A 10 11.85 10.56 7.33
CA THR A 10 12.26 11.85 7.93
C THR A 10 13.31 11.67 9.03
N GLY A 11 13.56 10.45 9.50
CA GLY A 11 14.56 10.15 10.54
C GLY A 11 15.17 8.76 10.39
N THR A 12 16.40 8.61 10.88
CA THR A 12 17.18 7.36 10.80
C THR A 12 16.47 6.20 11.50
N ASP A 13 15.91 6.43 12.70
CA ASP A 13 15.20 5.39 13.44
C ASP A 13 13.97 4.89 12.69
N ALA A 14 13.22 5.81 12.05
CA ALA A 14 12.08 5.43 11.23
C ALA A 14 12.49 4.58 10.03
N ALA A 15 13.62 4.91 9.39
CA ALA A 15 14.17 4.12 8.29
C ALA A 15 14.61 2.72 8.75
N HIS A 16 15.24 2.62 9.93
CA HIS A 16 15.64 1.33 10.51
C HIS A 16 14.43 0.46 10.86
N VAL A 17 13.41 1.02 11.51
CA VAL A 17 12.17 0.29 11.84
C VAL A 17 11.50 -0.21 10.56
N TYR A 18 11.33 0.65 9.56
CA TYR A 18 10.77 0.25 8.27
C TYR A 18 11.58 -0.88 7.61
N SER A 19 12.91 -0.76 7.57
CA SER A 19 13.81 -1.77 6.99
C SER A 19 13.71 -3.11 7.72
N GLY A 20 13.61 -3.10 9.05
CA GLY A 20 13.43 -4.31 9.86
C GLY A 20 12.08 -5.01 9.60
N LEU A 21 11.00 -4.23 9.48
CA LEU A 21 9.68 -4.74 9.12
C LEU A 21 9.68 -5.32 7.70
N LEU A 22 10.25 -4.60 6.73
CA LEU A 22 10.37 -5.05 5.34
C LEU A 22 11.17 -6.36 5.24
N THR A 23 12.30 -6.44 5.93
CA THR A 23 13.13 -7.66 5.96
C THR A 23 12.35 -8.85 6.52
N THR A 24 11.56 -8.63 7.57
CA THR A 24 10.72 -9.67 8.16
C THR A 24 9.65 -10.14 7.17
N LEU A 25 8.98 -9.20 6.50
CA LEU A 25 7.96 -9.49 5.50
C LEU A 25 8.53 -10.30 4.32
N THR A 26 9.66 -9.87 3.75
CA THR A 26 10.27 -10.55 2.60
C THR A 26 10.82 -11.91 2.99
N ALA A 27 11.51 -12.04 4.12
CA ALA A 27 11.98 -13.33 4.63
C ALA A 27 10.84 -14.33 4.85
N TRP A 28 9.69 -13.85 5.35
CA TRP A 28 8.49 -14.69 5.47
C TRP A 28 7.94 -15.10 4.11
N CYS A 29 7.94 -14.21 3.10
CA CYS A 29 7.47 -14.52 1.76
C CYS A 29 8.40 -15.51 1.02
N GLU A 30 9.71 -15.48 1.28
CA GLU A 30 10.68 -16.38 0.65
C GLU A 30 10.45 -17.85 1.03
N HIS A 31 10.11 -18.14 2.29
CA HIS A 31 9.90 -19.52 2.76
C HIS A 31 8.79 -20.29 2.00
N PRO A 32 7.59 -19.74 1.76
CA PRO A 32 6.56 -20.33 0.91
C PRO A 32 6.69 -19.94 -0.58
N GLN A 33 7.75 -19.24 -0.99
CA GLN A 33 7.97 -18.75 -2.36
C GLN A 33 6.83 -17.86 -2.90
N ILE A 34 6.33 -16.95 -2.07
CA ILE A 34 5.30 -15.98 -2.46
C ILE A 34 5.99 -14.77 -3.11
N PRO A 35 5.70 -14.44 -4.39
CA PRO A 35 6.21 -13.22 -5.01
C PRO A 35 5.76 -11.99 -4.23
N TYR A 36 6.63 -11.01 -4.04
CA TYR A 36 6.30 -9.77 -3.36
C TYR A 36 6.70 -8.53 -4.16
N GLU A 37 5.91 -7.47 -4.05
CA GLU A 37 6.15 -6.19 -4.72
C GLU A 37 5.73 -5.03 -3.82
N GLY A 38 6.64 -4.06 -3.68
CA GLY A 38 6.37 -2.80 -3.01
C GLY A 38 5.73 -1.80 -3.98
N ILE A 39 4.67 -1.13 -3.53
CA ILE A 39 3.96 -0.12 -4.31
C ILE A 39 4.15 1.24 -3.63
N PRO A 40 4.71 2.25 -4.33
CA PRO A 40 4.92 3.56 -3.72
C PRO A 40 3.62 4.19 -3.21
N VAL A 41 3.67 4.78 -2.00
CA VAL A 41 2.54 5.51 -1.39
C VAL A 41 1.85 6.49 -2.32
N GLY A 42 2.63 7.21 -3.13
CA GLY A 42 2.09 8.19 -4.07
C GLY A 42 1.29 7.54 -5.20
N THR A 43 1.67 6.34 -5.62
CA THR A 43 0.95 5.54 -6.62
C THR A 43 -0.39 5.06 -6.06
N ILE A 44 -0.40 4.53 -4.84
CA ILE A 44 -1.61 4.07 -4.14
C ILE A 44 -2.62 5.21 -4.02
N LYS A 45 -2.15 6.36 -3.50
CA LYS A 45 -2.99 7.56 -3.35
C LYS A 45 -3.54 8.05 -4.68
N LYS A 46 -2.70 8.09 -5.72
CA LYS A 46 -3.11 8.52 -7.05
C LYS A 46 -4.17 7.60 -7.64
N GLU A 47 -4.06 6.29 -7.44
CA GLU A 47 -5.00 5.33 -8.00
C GLU A 47 -6.42 5.53 -7.48
N ILE A 48 -6.57 5.64 -6.16
CA ILE A 48 -7.90 5.69 -5.57
C ILE A 48 -8.50 7.10 -5.56
N THR A 49 -7.68 8.15 -5.41
CA THR A 49 -8.16 9.53 -5.28
C THR A 49 -7.92 10.41 -6.50
N ALA A 50 -7.28 9.90 -7.55
CA ALA A 50 -6.70 10.68 -8.66
C ALA A 50 -5.61 11.70 -8.24
N LYS A 51 -5.16 11.69 -6.97
CA LYS A 51 -4.23 12.65 -6.38
C LYS A 51 -3.12 11.95 -5.59
N GLY A 52 -1.88 12.03 -6.07
CA GLY A 52 -0.74 11.32 -5.47
C GLY A 52 -0.29 11.79 -4.08
N ASN A 53 -0.87 12.88 -3.56
CA ASN A 53 -0.59 13.42 -2.22
C ASN A 53 -1.87 13.59 -1.39
N ALA A 54 -2.85 12.71 -1.58
CA ALA A 54 -4.09 12.72 -0.81
C ALA A 54 -3.85 12.60 0.71
N SER A 55 -4.72 13.25 1.49
CA SER A 55 -4.79 13.12 2.94
C SER A 55 -5.40 11.77 3.36
N LYS A 56 -5.30 11.44 4.65
CA LYS A 56 -5.88 10.22 5.22
C LYS A 56 -7.41 10.19 5.05
N GLU A 57 -8.05 11.34 5.23
CA GLU A 57 -9.50 11.50 5.09
C GLU A 57 -9.94 11.38 3.63
N GLU A 58 -9.15 11.94 2.69
CA GLU A 58 -9.39 11.79 1.25
C GLU A 58 -9.30 10.31 0.82
N MET A 59 -8.34 9.56 1.37
CA MET A 59 -8.19 8.12 1.13
C MET A 59 -9.40 7.32 1.62
N ILE A 60 -9.78 7.49 2.89
CA ILE A 60 -10.93 6.79 3.47
C ILE A 60 -12.22 7.11 2.69
N LYS A 61 -12.44 8.39 2.36
CA LYS A 61 -13.62 8.80 1.58
C LYS A 61 -13.66 8.13 0.21
N ALA A 62 -12.54 8.11 -0.51
CA ALA A 62 -12.48 7.48 -1.84
C ALA A 62 -12.72 5.97 -1.78
N VAL A 63 -12.19 5.28 -0.76
CA VAL A 63 -12.43 3.85 -0.56
C VAL A 63 -13.89 3.57 -0.16
N CYS A 64 -14.49 4.44 0.66
CA CYS A 64 -15.93 4.39 0.97
C CYS A 64 -16.80 4.56 -0.27
N GLU A 65 -16.44 5.48 -1.18
CA GLU A 65 -17.14 5.68 -2.46
C GLU A 65 -17.07 4.45 -3.37
N LYS A 66 -16.03 3.61 -3.24
CA LYS A 66 -15.93 2.29 -3.89
C LYS A 66 -16.77 1.19 -3.22
N GLY A 67 -17.51 1.50 -2.15
CA GLY A 67 -18.44 0.58 -1.49
C GLY A 67 -17.85 -0.22 -0.33
N HIS A 68 -16.68 0.17 0.18
CA HIS A 68 -16.06 -0.42 1.36
C HIS A 68 -16.28 0.41 2.62
N ALA A 69 -15.99 -0.15 3.79
CA ALA A 69 -16.06 0.55 5.07
C ALA A 69 -14.77 0.32 5.87
N PRO A 70 -13.63 0.92 5.45
CA PRO A 70 -12.35 0.74 6.14
C PRO A 70 -12.42 1.33 7.56
N CYS A 71 -11.76 0.66 8.50
CA CYS A 71 -11.66 1.09 9.90
C CYS A 71 -10.72 2.30 10.05
N ASP A 72 -9.63 2.33 9.30
CA ASP A 72 -8.62 3.38 9.33
C ASP A 72 -7.98 3.62 7.94
N ASP A 73 -6.98 4.50 7.87
CA ASP A 73 -6.26 4.79 6.64
C ASP A 73 -5.42 3.60 6.15
N ASN A 74 -4.88 2.77 7.06
CA ASN A 74 -4.11 1.59 6.67
C ASN A 74 -4.97 0.56 5.91
N GLU A 75 -6.19 0.32 6.39
CA GLU A 75 -7.14 -0.55 5.70
C GLU A 75 -7.60 0.05 4.37
N ALA A 76 -7.76 1.37 4.30
CA ALA A 76 -8.04 2.07 3.05
C ALA A 76 -6.89 1.92 2.04
N ASP A 77 -5.63 2.06 2.47
CA ASP A 77 -4.44 1.86 1.63
C ASP A 77 -4.33 0.40 1.14
N ALA A 78 -4.61 -0.58 2.00
CA ALA A 78 -4.62 -1.99 1.62
C ALA A 78 -5.69 -2.32 0.56
N LEU A 79 -6.89 -1.75 0.71
CA LEU A 79 -7.95 -1.87 -0.30
C LEU A 79 -7.56 -1.17 -1.60
N ALA A 80 -6.94 0.00 -1.54
CA ALA A 80 -6.45 0.70 -2.73
C ALA A 80 -5.37 -0.10 -3.49
N ILE A 81 -4.43 -0.75 -2.77
CA ILE A 81 -3.47 -1.69 -3.36
C ILE A 81 -4.18 -2.84 -4.08
N LEU A 82 -5.23 -3.41 -3.47
CA LEU A 82 -6.02 -4.47 -4.09
C LEU A 82 -6.67 -4.00 -5.39
N TYR A 83 -7.26 -2.79 -5.42
CA TYR A 83 -7.83 -2.22 -6.64
C TYR A 83 -6.78 -2.05 -7.73
N LEU A 84 -5.63 -1.45 -7.41
CA LEU A 84 -4.54 -1.22 -8.36
C LEU A 84 -4.07 -2.51 -9.03
N LYS A 85 -3.94 -3.60 -8.26
CA LYS A 85 -3.46 -4.88 -8.79
C LYS A 85 -4.54 -5.72 -9.45
N LYS A 86 -5.78 -5.69 -8.93
CA LYS A 86 -6.92 -6.34 -9.58
C LYS A 86 -7.21 -5.74 -10.97
N GLU A 87 -7.11 -4.42 -11.10
CA GLU A 87 -7.33 -3.76 -12.40
C GLU A 87 -6.17 -4.03 -13.38
N GLY A 88 -4.93 -4.10 -12.88
CA GLY A 88 -3.76 -4.51 -13.66
C GLY A 88 -3.76 -5.96 -14.16
N ASP A 89 -4.49 -6.86 -13.48
CA ASP A 89 -4.67 -8.27 -13.87
C ASP A 89 -5.89 -8.48 -14.80
N THR A 90 -6.57 -7.42 -15.21
CA THR A 90 -7.58 -7.53 -16.28
C THR A 90 -6.84 -7.53 -17.63
N TYR A 91 -6.74 -8.73 -18.22
CA TYR A 91 -6.10 -9.10 -19.50
C TYR A 91 -4.61 -9.45 -19.45
N VAL A 92 -4.32 -10.73 -19.19
CA VAL A 92 -3.90 -11.70 -20.23
C VAL A 92 -4.52 -13.07 -19.97
#